data_AF-A0A971YD35-F1
#
_entry.id   AF-A0A971YD35-F1
#
_cell.length_a   1.000
_cell.length_b   1.000
_cell.length_c   1.000
_cell.angle_alpha   90.00
_cell.angle_beta   90.00
_cell.angle_gamma   90.00
#
_symmetry.space_group_name_H-M   'P 1'
#
loop_
_entity.id
_entity.type
_entity.pdbx_description
1 polymer ?
#
loop_
_entity_poly.entity_id
_entity_poly.type
_entity_poly.pdbx_seq_one_letter_code
_entity_poly.pdbx_strand_id
1 'polypeptide(L)' 'MNVLVTGVAGFIGFHLAQRLADTGATVFGLDNLNDYYSVQLKKDRLAHLNAHGTAQFFPVDLADEQALEELFATYRFT' A
#
# COMPACT_ATOMS: atom_id res chain seq x y z
N MET A 1 -7.02 -9.76 10.08
CA MET A 1 -5.57 -9.56 10.24
C MET A 1 -5.21 -8.30 9.49
N ASN A 2 -4.48 -7.36 10.10
CA ASN A 2 -4.11 -6.10 9.46
C ASN A 2 -2.68 -6.21 8.95
N VAL A 3 -2.46 -6.02 7.66
CA VAL A 3 -1.15 -6.19 7.03
C VAL A 3 -0.72 -4.89 6.34
N LEU A 4 0.46 -4.40 6.69
CA LEU A 4 1.10 -3.29 5.99
C LEU A 4 1.93 -3.84 4.81
N VAL A 5 1.62 -3.40 3.60
CA VAL A 5 2.37 -3.70 2.38
C VAL A 5 3.05 -2.43 1.89
N THR A 6 4.39 -2.40 1.96
CA THR A 6 5.19 -1.30 1.42
C THR A 6 5.47 -1.52 -0.08
N GLY A 7 5.63 -0.44 -0.83
CA GLY A 7 5.74 -0.51 -2.30
C GLY A 7 4.47 -1.06 -2.95
N VAL A 8 3.29 -0.76 -2.39
CA VAL A 8 2.01 -1.38 -2.79
C VAL A 8 1.62 -1.09 -4.25
N ALA A 9 2.08 0.04 -4.80
CA ALA A 9 1.86 0.38 -6.21
C ALA A 9 2.91 -0.26 -7.15
N GLY A 10 3.93 -0.88 -6.57
CA GLY A 10 4.93 -1.70 -7.24
C GLY A 10 4.36 -2.98 -7.82
N PHE A 11 5.17 -3.69 -8.62
CA PHE A 11 4.75 -4.93 -9.27
C PHE A 11 4.41 -6.03 -8.25
N ILE A 12 5.32 -6.31 -7.32
CA ILE A 12 5.13 -7.35 -6.30
C ILE A 12 4.10 -6.92 -5.26
N GLY A 13 4.20 -5.68 -4.76
CA GLY A 13 3.30 -5.16 -3.73
C GLY A 13 1.83 -5.18 -4.15
N PHE A 14 1.55 -4.85 -5.41
CA PHE A 14 0.19 -4.92 -5.97
C PHE A 14 -0.39 -6.33 -5.89
N HIS A 15 0.29 -7.33 -6.44
CA HIS A 15 -0.20 -8.70 -6.45
C HIS A 15 -0.26 -9.32 -5.04
N LEU A 16 0.69 -8.97 -4.17
CA LEU A 16 0.66 -9.39 -2.77
C LEU A 16 -0.56 -8.82 -2.04
N ALA A 17 -0.84 -7.52 -2.21
CA ALA A 17 -2.01 -6.86 -1.61
C ALA A 17 -3.32 -7.53 -2.05
N GLN A 18 -3.47 -7.81 -3.34
CA GLN A 18 -4.61 -8.57 -3.85
C GLN A 18 -4.74 -9.93 -3.16
N ARG A 19 -3.65 -10.71 -3.15
CA ARG A 19 -3.67 -12.05 -2.58
C ARG A 19 -4.00 -12.06 -1.10
N LEU A 20 -3.49 -11.10 -0.33
CA LEU A 20 -3.76 -10.95 1.10
C LEU A 20 -5.24 -10.57 1.34
N ALA A 21 -5.78 -9.64 0.57
CA ALA A 21 -7.19 -9.28 0.66
C ALA A 21 -8.11 -10.47 0.39
N ASP A 22 -7.78 -11.31 -0.61
CA ASP A 22 -8.51 -12.55 -0.92
C ASP A 22 -8.52 -13.56 0.24
N THR A 23 -7.59 -13.45 1.20
CA THR A 23 -7.58 -14.28 2.41
C THR A 23 -8.39 -13.68 3.58
N GLY A 24 -9.03 -12.52 3.37
CA GLY A 24 -9.75 -11.80 4.41
C GLY A 24 -8.88 -10.89 5.28
N ALA A 25 -7.64 -10.61 4.85
CA ALA A 25 -6.80 -9.63 5.53
C ALA A 25 -7.22 -8.19 5.15
N THR A 26 -7.14 -7.28 6.12
CA THR A 26 -7.26 -5.84 5.87
C THR A 26 -5.88 -5.34 5.45
N VAL A 27 -5.75 -4.89 4.21
CA VAL A 27 -4.46 -4.43 3.67
C VAL A 27 -4.34 -2.91 3.78
N PHE A 28 -3.23 -2.47 4.34
CA PHE A 28 -2.79 -1.08 4.38
C PHE A 28 -1.58 -0.97 3.46
N GLY A 29 -1.66 -0.13 2.44
CA GLY A 29 -0.67 -0.04 1.38
C GLY A 29 0.09 1.27 1.42
N LEU A 30 1.42 1.23 1.40
CA LEU A 30 2.29 2.41 1.40
C LEU A 30 3.12 2.46 0.09
N ASP A 31 3.18 3.62 -0.57
CA ASP A 31 4.07 3.87 -1.72
C ASP A 31 4.29 5.38 -1.88
N ASN A 32 5.52 5.82 -2.18
CA ASN A 32 5.84 7.23 -2.39
C ASN A 32 5.62 7.71 -3.84
N LEU A 33 5.24 6.80 -4.74
CA LEU A 33 5.00 7.09 -6.16
C LEU A 33 6.18 7.76 -6.87
N ASN A 34 7.42 7.46 -6.47
CA ASN A 34 8.62 7.95 -7.17
C ASN A 34 8.60 7.61 -8.68
N ASP A 35 9.39 8.35 -9.46
CA ASP A 35 9.40 8.33 -10.92
C ASP A 35 10.48 7.44 -11.55
N TYR A 36 11.03 6.48 -10.78
CA TYR A 36 12.01 5.50 -11.30
C TYR A 36 11.50 4.72 -12.53
N TYR A 37 10.18 4.58 -12.65
CA TYR A 37 9.48 4.18 -13.87
C TYR A 37 8.14 4.92 -13.96
N SER A 38 7.33 4.62 -14.99
CA SER A 38 6.02 5.23 -15.21
C SER A 38 5.16 5.29 -13.93
N VAL A 39 4.99 6.51 -13.41
CA VAL A 39 4.08 6.80 -12.29
C VAL A 39 2.63 6.47 -12.68
N GLN A 40 2.28 6.57 -13.97
CA GLN A 40 0.95 6.20 -14.42
C GLN A 40 0.67 4.72 -14.18
N LEU A 41 1.64 3.84 -14.43
CA LEU A 41 1.49 2.40 -14.14
C LEU A 41 1.25 2.14 -12.64
N LYS A 42 1.92 2.90 -11.75
CA LYS A 42 1.67 2.84 -10.30
C LYS A 42 0.24 3.29 -9.97
N LYS A 43 -0.22 4.40 -10.55
CA LYS A 43 -1.58 4.93 -10.38
C LYS A 43 -2.65 3.97 -10.87
N ASP A 44 -2.44 3.31 -12.00
CA ASP A 44 -3.38 2.33 -12.57
C ASP A 44 -3.55 1.13 -11.62
N ARG A 45 -2.45 0.64 -11.03
CA ARG A 45 -2.50 -0.41 -9.99
C ARG A 45 -3.23 0.04 -8.73
N LEU A 46 -2.97 1.26 -8.24
CA LEU A 46 -3.69 1.79 -7.08
C LEU A 46 -5.19 1.96 -7.36
N ALA A 47 -5.56 2.43 -8.56
CA ALA A 47 -6.95 2.55 -8.97
C ALA A 47 -7.65 1.18 -8.96
N HIS A 48 -6.96 0.14 -9.42
CA HIS A 48 -7.45 -1.24 -9.34
C HIS A 48 -7.65 -1.69 -7.88
N LEU A 49 -6.67 -1.49 -6.99
CA LEU A 49 -6.81 -1.84 -5.58
C LEU A 49 -7.97 -1.09 -4.90
N ASN A 50 -8.14 0.20 -5.19
CA ASN A 50 -9.21 1.02 -4.64
C ASN A 50 -10.60 0.60 -5.14
N ALA A 51 -10.74 0.33 -6.44
CA ALA A 51 -12.01 -0.07 -7.04
C ALA A 51 -12.58 -1.37 -6.43
N HIS A 52 -11.70 -2.24 -5.93
CA HIS A 52 -12.05 -3.50 -5.30
C HIS A 52 -12.02 -3.46 -3.77
N GLY A 53 -11.80 -2.30 -3.15
CA GLY A 53 -11.65 -2.16 -1.70
C GLY A 53 -10.52 -3.03 -1.12
N THR A 54 -9.52 -3.35 -1.94
CA THR A 54 -8.47 -4.32 -1.64
C THR A 54 -7.47 -3.79 -0.61
N ALA A 55 -7.14 -2.50 -0.68
CA ALA A 55 -6.17 -1.88 0.22
C ALA A 55 -6.53 -0.42 0.51
N GLN A 56 -6.26 0.03 1.73
CA GLN A 56 -6.23 1.45 2.07
C GLN A 56 -4.85 2.01 1.72
N PHE A 57 -4.79 2.99 0.82
CA PHE A 57 -3.53 3.55 0.34
C PHE A 57 -3.06 4.77 1.15
N PHE A 58 -1.76 4.81 1.46
CA PHE A 58 -1.05 5.91 2.11
C PHE A 58 0.12 6.37 1.20
N PRO A 59 0.09 7.62 0.69
CA PRO A 59 1.17 8.18 -0.10
C PRO A 59 2.30 8.67 0.82
N VAL A 60 3.08 7.73 1.36
CA VAL A 60 4.13 8.00 2.35
C VAL A 60 5.47 7.47 1.84
N ASP A 61 6.53 8.23 2.08
CA ASP A 61 7.90 7.77 1.88
C ASP A 61 8.39 6.97 3.09
N LEU A 62 9.08 5.86 2.85
CA LEU A 62 9.68 5.07 3.92
C LEU A 62 10.77 5.83 4.68
N ALA A 63 11.35 6.87 4.09
CA ALA A 63 12.31 7.74 4.74
C ALA A 63 11.65 8.81 5.64
N ASP A 64 10.31 8.95 5.61
CA ASP A 64 9.59 9.88 6.47
C ASP A 64 9.27 9.22 7.82
N GLU A 65 10.19 9.39 8.78
CA GLU A 65 10.09 8.84 10.13
C GLU A 65 8.81 9.28 10.84
N GLN A 66 8.47 10.56 10.77
CA GLN A 66 7.29 11.10 11.45
C GLN A 66 6.00 10.50 10.90
N ALA A 67 5.86 10.42 9.57
CA ALA A 67 4.68 9.82 8.95
C ALA A 67 4.53 8.33 9.30
N LEU A 68 5.65 7.61 9.41
CA LEU A 68 5.64 6.21 9.85
C LEU A 68 5.23 6.09 11.31
N GLU A 69 5.78 6.91 12.21
CA GLU A 69 5.38 6.93 13.62
C GLU A 69 3.88 7.18 13.78
N GLU A 70 3.33 8.16 13.07
CA GLU A 70 1.90 8.45 13.07
C GLU A 70 1.06 7.27 12.55
N LEU A 71 1.52 6.60 11.48
CA LEU A 71 0.83 5.45 10.91
C LEU A 71 0.79 4.26 11.89
N PHE A 72 1.93 3.93 12.50
CA PHE A 72 2.04 2.85 13.48
C PHE A 72 1.39 3.19 14.84
N ALA A 73 1.25 4.47 15.18
CA ALA A 73 0.48 4.92 16.34
C ALA A 73 -1.03 4.74 16.09
N THR A 74 -1.50 5.09 14.89
CA THR A 74 -2.91 5.06 14.49
C THR A 74 -3.43 3.63 14.25
N TYR A 75 -2.64 2.81 13.55
CA TYR A 75 -3.04 1.45 13.17
C TYR A 75 -2.21 0.39 13.91
N ARG A 76 -2.77 -0.81 14.04
CA ARG A 76 -2.03 -1.98 14.51
C ARG A 76 -1.95 -2.99 13.38
N PHE A 77 -0.73 -3.45 13.13
CA PHE A 77 -0.43 -4.47 12.12
C PHE A 77 -0.03 -5.77 12.83
N THR A 78 -0.20 -6.89 12.14
CA THR A 78 0.00 -8.25 12.65
C THR A 78 0.88 -9.04 11.72
#